data_AF-N2A5R6-F1
#
_entry.id   AF-N2A5R6-F1
#
_cell.length_a   1.000
_cell.length_b   1.000
_cell.length_c   1.000
_cell.angle_alpha   90.00
_cell.angle_beta   90.00
_cell.angle_gamma   90.00
#
_symmetry.space_group_name_H-M   'P 1'
#
loop_
_entity.id
_entity.type
_entity.pdbx_description
1 polymer ?
#
loop_
_entity_poly.entity_id
_entity_poly.type
_entity_poly.pdbx_seq_one_letter_code
_entity_poly.pdbx_strand_id
1 'polypeptide(L)' 'MVESKKTKTTANKTAVKEPTFTKLGLKMSNTFNTTDKDIINIVLEDNKEYTLAQVKQAIKKFKEGI' A
#
# COMPACT_ATOMS: atom_id res chain seq x y z
N MET A 1 43.33 8.70 -1.50
CA MET A 1 43.07 7.48 -0.71
C MET A 1 41.57 7.23 -0.81
N VAL A 2 41.21 6.15 -1.49
CA VAL A 2 39.85 5.87 -2.00
C VAL A 2 39.08 5.00 -1.00
N GLU A 3 37.77 5.20 -0.99
CA GLU A 3 36.71 4.25 -0.65
C GLU A 3 36.41 3.97 0.84
N SER A 4 35.38 4.69 1.32
CA SER A 4 34.56 4.30 2.46
C SER A 4 33.89 2.94 2.19
N LYS A 5 34.06 2.04 3.15
CA LYS A 5 33.78 0.61 3.07
C LYS A 5 32.31 0.29 2.76
N LYS A 6 32.13 -0.52 1.73
CA LYS A 6 30.91 -1.22 1.34
C LYS A 6 30.66 -2.44 2.27
N THR A 7 29.46 -2.48 2.84
CA THR A 7 28.62 -3.65 3.23
C THR A 7 29.16 -4.68 4.23
N LYS A 8 28.30 -5.08 5.19
CA LYS A 8 27.51 -6.34 5.09
C LYS A 8 26.88 -6.71 6.46
N THR A 9 25.55 -6.55 6.52
CA THR A 9 24.55 -7.53 6.97
C THR A 9 24.73 -8.22 8.34
N THR A 10 23.79 -7.96 9.26
CA THR A 10 23.38 -8.95 10.27
C THR A 10 21.86 -8.94 10.40
N ALA A 11 21.31 -10.15 10.43
CA ALA A 11 19.93 -10.51 10.19
C ALA A 11 18.96 -9.86 11.18
N ASN A 12 17.96 -9.16 10.66
CA ASN A 12 16.63 -9.25 11.24
C ASN A 12 15.82 -10.14 10.32
N LYS A 13 15.27 -11.20 10.90
CA LYS A 13 14.04 -11.85 10.46
C LYS A 13 12.98 -10.75 10.44
N THR A 14 13.02 -9.89 9.44
CA THR A 14 12.11 -8.77 9.28
C THR A 14 10.79 -9.45 9.09
N ALA A 15 9.94 -9.45 10.13
CA ALA A 15 8.52 -9.61 9.95
C ALA A 15 8.20 -8.76 8.74
N VAL A 16 7.87 -9.40 7.62
CA VAL A 16 7.62 -8.73 6.35
C VAL A 16 6.42 -7.87 6.64
N LYS A 17 6.66 -6.64 7.10
CA LYS A 17 5.63 -5.64 7.28
C LYS A 17 5.14 -5.46 5.86
N GLU A 18 3.98 -6.04 5.60
CA GLU A 18 3.31 -5.86 4.34
C GLU A 18 3.29 -4.36 4.07
N PRO A 19 3.73 -3.92 2.88
CA PRO A 19 3.79 -2.51 2.60
C PRO A 19 2.37 -1.94 2.75
N THR A 20 2.24 -1.02 3.70
CA THR A 20 1.02 -0.25 3.91
C THR A 20 1.09 0.99 3.05
N PHE A 21 -0.05 1.39 2.53
CA PHE A 21 -0.17 2.53 1.65
C PHE A 21 -1.28 3.43 2.16
N THR A 22 -1.02 4.73 2.13
CA THR A 22 -2.07 5.72 2.33
C THR A 22 -3.02 5.73 1.14
N LYS A 23 -4.25 6.19 1.35
CA LYS A 23 -5.22 6.45 0.28
C LYS A 23 -4.62 7.27 -0.86
N LEU A 24 -3.81 8.28 -0.56
CA LEU A 24 -3.10 9.09 -1.55
C LEU A 24 -2.12 8.25 -2.39
N GLY A 25 -1.30 7.41 -1.73
CA GLY A 25 -0.36 6.52 -2.43
C GLY A 25 -1.08 5.51 -3.33
N LEU A 26 -2.23 4.99 -2.89
CA LEU A 26 -3.05 4.07 -3.68
C LEU A 26 -3.71 4.76 -4.87
N LYS A 27 -4.18 6.00 -4.70
CA LYS A 27 -4.74 6.82 -5.80
C LYS A 27 -3.69 7.25 -6.81
N MET A 28 -2.47 7.51 -6.36
CA MET A 28 -1.34 7.83 -7.24
C MET A 28 -0.80 6.58 -7.95
N SER A 29 -1.04 5.40 -7.40
CA SER A 29 -0.66 4.16 -8.05
C SER A 29 -1.44 3.94 -9.35
N ASN A 30 -0.73 3.42 -10.36
CA ASN A 30 -1.32 2.97 -11.62
C ASN A 30 -1.99 1.59 -11.50
N THR A 31 -2.02 1.01 -10.29
CA THR A 31 -2.64 -0.29 -10.00
C THR A 31 -4.17 -0.25 -10.06
N PHE A 32 -4.79 0.89 -9.80
CA PHE A 32 -6.24 1.05 -9.69
C PHE A 32 -6.78 1.94 -10.81
N ASN A 33 -7.95 1.60 -11.34
CA ASN A 33 -8.60 2.39 -12.38
C ASN A 33 -9.28 3.63 -11.78
N THR A 34 -9.70 4.61 -12.59
CA THR A 34 -10.33 5.85 -12.07
C THR A 34 -11.52 5.57 -11.14
N THR A 35 -12.38 4.61 -11.49
CA THR A 35 -13.49 4.17 -10.62
C THR A 35 -12.99 3.55 -9.32
N ASP A 36 -11.99 2.67 -9.38
CA ASP A 36 -11.44 2.04 -8.18
C ASP A 36 -10.77 3.08 -7.26
N LYS A 37 -10.16 4.15 -7.82
CA LYS A 37 -9.61 5.28 -7.06
C LYS A 37 -10.69 6.09 -6.35
N ASP A 38 -11.86 6.25 -6.98
CA ASP A 38 -13.01 6.90 -6.36
C ASP A 38 -13.61 6.03 -5.25
N ILE A 39 -13.73 4.72 -5.49
CA ILE A 39 -14.14 3.75 -4.49
C ILE A 39 -13.18 3.76 -3.30
N ILE A 40 -11.87 3.71 -3.53
CA ILE A 40 -10.84 3.87 -2.49
C ILE A 40 -11.09 5.15 -1.70
N ASN A 41 -11.48 6.24 -2.36
CA ASN A 41 -11.73 7.52 -1.71
C ASN A 41 -12.94 7.49 -0.76
N ILE A 42 -13.94 6.66 -1.07
CA ILE A 42 -15.17 6.47 -0.31
C ILE A 42 -14.98 5.44 0.82
N VAL A 43 -14.31 4.32 0.54
CA VAL A 43 -14.18 3.19 1.47
C VAL A 43 -12.97 3.27 2.40
N LEU A 44 -11.93 4.02 2.03
CA LEU A 44 -10.76 4.22 2.87
C LEU A 44 -10.76 5.63 3.46
N GLU A 45 -10.33 5.73 4.72
CA GLU A 45 -10.18 7.00 5.42
C GLU A 45 -8.84 7.67 5.06
N ASP A 46 -8.83 9.01 4.99
CA ASP A 46 -7.66 9.81 4.58
C ASP A 46 -6.48 9.73 5.56
N ASN A 47 -6.73 9.35 6.82
CA ASN A 47 -5.71 9.27 7.88
C ASN A 47 -5.37 7.82 8.28
N LYS A 48 -5.74 6.84 7.45
CA LYS A 48 -5.41 5.43 7.69
C LYS A 48 -4.53 4.88 6.57
N GLU A 49 -3.65 3.99 6.97
CA GLU A 49 -2.86 3.20 6.04
C GLU A 49 -3.49 1.83 5.88
N TYR A 50 -3.49 1.33 4.65
CA TYR A 50 -4.10 0.05 4.30
C TYR A 50 -3.12 -0.76 3.47
N THR A 51 -3.12 -2.08 3.67
CA THR A 51 -2.37 -2.97 2.77
C THR A 51 -3.09 -3.11 1.44
N LEU A 52 -2.35 -3.43 0.37
CA LEU A 52 -2.96 -3.71 -0.94
C LEU A 52 -4.09 -4.76 -0.88
N ALA A 53 -3.96 -5.75 0.01
CA ALA A 53 -4.98 -6.77 0.23
C ALA A 53 -6.27 -6.15 0.81
N GLN A 54 -6.16 -5.33 1.86
CA GLN A 54 -7.31 -4.64 2.44
C GLN A 54 -8.00 -3.72 1.44
N VAL A 55 -7.22 -2.99 0.64
CA VAL A 55 -7.73 -2.09 -0.40
C VAL A 55 -8.52 -2.87 -1.44
N LYS A 56 -7.94 -3.95 -1.98
CA LYS A 56 -8.62 -4.82 -2.95
C LYS A 56 -9.89 -5.43 -2.37
N GLN A 57 -9.85 -5.86 -1.10
CA GLN A 57 -11.01 -6.41 -0.42
C GLN A 57 -12.10 -5.36 -0.21
N ALA A 58 -11.75 -4.13 0.16
CA ALA A 58 -12.69 -3.03 0.35
C ALA A 58 -13.34 -2.61 -0.97
N ILE A 59 -12.55 -2.49 -2.05
CA ILE A 59 -13.07 -2.23 -3.40
C ILE A 59 -14.01 -3.38 -3.84
N LYS A 60 -13.61 -4.64 -3.64
CA LYS A 60 -14.43 -5.81 -3.99
C LYS A 60 -15.76 -5.79 -3.23
N LYS A 61 -15.72 -5.59 -1.91
CA LYS A 61 -16.92 -5.45 -1.05
C LYS A 61 -17.83 -4.31 -1.50
N PHE A 62 -17.27 -3.18 -1.91
CA PHE A 62 -18.04 -2.05 -2.42
C PHE A 62 -18.68 -2.35 -3.78
N LYS A 63 -17.96 -3.02 -4.69
CA LYS A 63 -18.44 -3.37 -6.03
C LYS A 63 -19.44 -4.53 -6.03
N GLU A 64 -19.28 -5.50 -5.14
CA GLU A 64 -20.27 -6.56 -4.96
C GLU A 64 -21.58 -6.03 -4.34
N GLY A 65 -21.59 -4.78 -3.88
CA GLY A 65 -22.70 -4.25 -3.12
C GLY A 65 -22.74 -4.92 -1.74
N ILE A 66 -23.51 -4.33 -0.84
CA ILE A 66 -23.90 -5.00 0.39
C ILE A 66 -24.66 -6.29 0.06
#